data_AF-A0A6J7CMS5-F1
#
_entry.id   AF-A0A6J7CMS5-F1
#
_cell.length_a   1.000
_cell.length_b   1.000
_cell.length_c   1.000
_cell.angle_alpha   90.00
_cell.angle_beta   90.00
_cell.angle_gamma   90.00
#
_symmetry.space_group_name_H-M   'P 1'
#
loop_
_entity.id
_entity.type
_entity.pdbx_description
1 polymer ?
#
loop_
_entity_poly.entity_id
_entity_poly.type
_entity_poly.pdbx_seq_one_letter_code
_entity_poly.pdbx_strand_id
1 'polypeptide(L)' 'MQWIDDLTAQIAKEHSLDSQSISVSESEAEVLLELAGLAAHSSGARTNAPLLCHVLGRARSQGISLEALSETVRAAVK' A
#
# COMPACT_ATOMS: atom_id res chain seq x y z
N MET A 1 10.35 -3.67 10.29
CA MET A 1 10.43 -2.97 8.99
C MET A 1 11.28 -1.69 9.10
N GLN A 2 12.44 -1.78 9.77
CA GLN A 2 13.11 -0.60 10.34
C GLN A 2 13.37 0.55 9.36
N TRP A 3 13.86 0.23 8.15
CA TRP A 3 14.20 1.26 7.17
C TRP A 3 12.99 2.11 6.74
N ILE A 4 11.83 1.48 6.51
CA ILE A 4 10.63 2.23 6.10
C ILE A 4 10.02 2.98 7.30
N ASP A 5 10.15 2.43 8.51
CA ASP A 5 9.71 3.08 9.75
C ASP A 5 10.50 4.38 9.99
N ASP A 6 11.82 4.33 9.83
CA ASP A 6 12.72 5.48 9.95
C ASP A 6 12.42 6.56 8.90
N LEU A 7 12.24 6.15 7.64
CA LEU A 7 11.90 7.08 6.56
C LEU A 7 10.51 7.71 6.75
N THR A 8 9.53 6.94 7.23
CA THR A 8 8.19 7.43 7.57
C THR A 8 8.28 8.51 8.65
N ALA A 9 9.07 8.28 9.70
CA ALA A 9 9.29 9.27 10.74
C ALA A 9 9.95 10.54 10.21
N GLN A 10 10.91 10.42 9.29
CA GLN A 10 11.56 11.56 8.64
C GLN A 10 10.57 12.36 7.77
N ILE A 11 9.81 11.69 6.90
CA ILE A 11 8.79 12.33 6.04
C ILE A 11 7.74 13.05 6.89
N ALA A 12 7.23 12.38 7.94
CA ALA A 12 6.25 12.96 8.84
C ALA A 12 6.77 14.25 9.49
N LYS A 13 8.01 14.23 9.96
CA LYS A 13 8.68 15.38 10.55
C LYS A 13 8.86 16.52 9.55
N GLU A 14 9.38 16.24 8.35
CA GLU A 14 9.68 17.27 7.34
C GLU A 14 8.42 17.95 6.79
N HIS A 15 7.29 17.23 6.76
CA HIS A 15 6.03 17.73 6.19
C HIS A 15 4.94 18.01 7.23
N SER A 16 5.27 17.97 8.53
CA SER A 16 4.31 18.20 9.62
C SER A 16 3.08 17.27 9.55
N LEU A 17 3.31 16.00 9.20
CA LEU A 17 2.27 14.96 9.17
C LEU A 17 2.29 14.17 10.48
N ASP A 18 1.17 13.53 10.81
CA ASP A 18 1.14 12.48 11.83
C ASP A 18 1.82 11.22 11.28
N SER A 19 2.87 10.73 11.94
CA SER A 19 3.59 9.53 11.50
C SER A 19 2.72 8.28 11.54
N GLN A 20 1.75 8.20 12.47
CA GLN A 20 0.81 7.07 12.53
C GLN A 20 -0.15 7.06 11.34
N SER A 21 -0.44 8.23 10.76
CA SER A 21 -1.34 8.35 9.61
C SER A 21 -0.73 7.86 8.29
N ILE A 22 0.60 7.73 8.24
CA ILE A 22 1.35 7.29 7.05
C ILE A 22 2.25 6.07 7.30
N SER A 23 2.25 5.52 8.52
CA SER A 23 2.93 4.28 8.86
C SER A 23 2.22 3.08 8.25
N VAL A 24 2.98 2.03 7.95
CA VAL A 24 2.46 0.74 7.49
C VAL A 24 2.77 -0.29 8.57
N SER A 25 1.76 -0.95 9.10
CA SER A 25 1.93 -2.07 10.02
C SER A 25 2.43 -3.33 9.29
N GLU A 26 2.98 -4.30 10.02
CA GLU A 26 3.44 -5.57 9.43
C GLU A 26 2.32 -6.30 8.66
N SER A 27 1.11 -6.36 9.24
CA SER A 27 -0.04 -6.97 8.59
C SER A 27 -0.49 -6.22 7.33
N GLU A 28 -0.41 -4.89 7.32
CA GLU A 28 -0.72 -4.11 6.12
C GLU A 28 0.35 -4.32 5.04
N ALA A 29 1.62 -4.41 5.43
CA ALA A 29 2.71 -4.69 4.51
C ALA A 29 2.55 -6.06 3.83
N GLU A 30 2.18 -7.10 4.57
CA GLU A 30 1.88 -8.43 4.01
C GLU A 30 0.80 -8.36 2.93
N VAL A 31 -0.32 -7.69 3.22
CA VAL A 31 -1.42 -7.53 2.25
C VAL A 31 -0.97 -6.70 1.04
N LEU A 32 -0.29 -5.58 1.25
CA LEU A 32 0.17 -4.71 0.15
C LEU A 32 1.15 -5.44 -0.77
N LEU A 33 2.07 -6.23 -0.22
CA LEU A 33 3.04 -7.01 -0.98
C LEU A 33 2.38 -8.16 -1.75
N GLU A 34 1.37 -8.82 -1.17
CA GLU A 34 0.56 -9.82 -1.88
C GLU A 34 -0.14 -9.19 -3.10
N LEU A 35 -0.86 -8.08 -2.89
CA LEU A 35 -1.60 -7.39 -3.96
C LEU A 35 -0.67 -6.84 -5.05
N ALA A 36 0.50 -6.31 -4.67
CA ALA A 36 1.52 -5.89 -5.61
C ALA A 36 2.01 -7.07 -6.47
N GLY A 37 2.22 -8.23 -5.84
CA GLY A 37 2.51 -9.48 -6.52
C GLY A 37 1.44 -9.84 -7.54
N LEU A 38 0.16 -9.87 -7.14
CA LEU A 38 -0.96 -10.16 -8.04
C LEU A 38 -0.97 -9.21 -9.25
N ALA A 39 -0.82 -7.91 -9.04
CA ALA A 39 -0.80 -6.93 -10.11
C ALA A 39 0.33 -7.18 -11.12
N ALA A 40 1.55 -7.47 -10.64
CA ALA A 40 2.68 -7.75 -11.52
C ALA A 40 2.48 -9.04 -12.34
N HIS A 41 1.98 -10.12 -11.71
CA HIS A 41 1.80 -11.41 -12.38
C HIS A 41 0.64 -11.39 -13.37
N SER A 42 -0.54 -10.94 -12.95
CA SER A 42 -1.73 -11.01 -13.80
C SER A 42 -1.72 -10.04 -14.98
N SER A 43 -0.99 -8.93 -14.87
CA SER A 43 -0.83 -7.98 -15.98
C SER A 43 0.38 -8.26 -16.87
N GLY A 44 1.29 -9.14 -16.47
CA GLY A 44 2.57 -9.36 -17.14
C GLY A 44 3.56 -8.18 -17.05
N ALA A 45 3.24 -7.12 -16.30
CA ALA A 45 4.05 -5.92 -16.19
C ALA A 45 4.42 -5.60 -14.74
N ARG A 46 5.70 -5.76 -14.39
CA ARG A 46 6.23 -5.48 -13.04
C ARG A 46 5.98 -4.04 -12.57
N THR A 47 5.81 -3.11 -13.49
CA THR A 47 5.48 -1.70 -13.20
C THR A 47 4.12 -1.56 -12.50
N ASN A 48 3.21 -2.50 -12.68
CA ASN A 48 1.87 -2.41 -12.09
C ASN A 48 1.85 -2.69 -10.58
N ALA A 49 2.87 -3.36 -10.04
CA ALA A 49 3.02 -3.54 -8.59
C ALA A 49 3.06 -2.20 -7.82
N PRO A 50 4.05 -1.31 -8.05
CA PRO A 50 4.11 -0.03 -7.35
C PRO A 50 2.96 0.92 -7.73
N LEU A 51 2.46 0.86 -8.97
CA LEU A 51 1.33 1.68 -9.40
C LEU A 51 0.04 1.29 -8.67
N LEU A 52 -0.21 -0.01 -8.48
CA LEU A 52 -1.35 -0.47 -7.68
C LEU A 52 -1.21 0.03 -6.24
N CYS A 53 -0.04 -0.13 -5.59
CA CYS A 53 0.17 0.37 -4.23
C CYS A 53 -0.12 1.87 -4.11
N HIS A 54 0.27 2.68 -5.10
CA HIS A 54 -0.05 4.10 -5.13
C HIS A 54 -1.56 4.37 -5.25
N VAL A 55 -2.28 3.64 -6.11
CA VAL A 55 -3.74 3.75 -6.23
C VAL A 55 -4.43 3.35 -4.92
N LEU A 56 -3.99 2.26 -4.29
CA LEU A 56 -4.51 1.80 -3.00
C LEU A 56 -4.30 2.85 -1.90
N GLY A 57 -3.12 3.48 -1.85
CA GLY A 57 -2.84 4.59 -0.92
C GLY A 57 -3.74 5.81 -1.14
N ARG A 58 -4.08 6.13 -2.40
CA ARG A 58 -5.04 7.22 -2.72
C ARG A 58 -6.49 6.86 -2.37
N ALA A 59 -6.86 5.59 -2.44
CA ALA A 59 -8.20 5.14 -2.04
C ALA A 59 -8.33 5.07 -0.51
N ARG A 60 -7.27 4.63 0.18
CA ARG A 60 -7.12 4.70 1.65
C ARG A 60 -7.37 6.10 2.18
N SER A 61 -6.75 7.11 1.57
CA SER A 61 -6.91 8.50 2.00
C SER A 61 -8.34 9.06 1.78
N GLN A 62 -9.18 8.35 1.02
CA GLN A 62 -10.62 8.64 0.89
C GLN A 62 -11.49 7.84 1.85
N GLY A 63 -10.89 7.11 2.80
CA GLY A 63 -11.60 6.41 3.87
C GLY A 63 -11.93 4.94 3.58
N ILE A 64 -11.40 4.35 2.49
CA ILE A 64 -11.71 2.95 2.15
C ILE A 64 -10.86 1.97 2.96
N SER A 65 -11.48 0.90 3.45
CA SER A 65 -11.00 -0.40 3.97
C SER A 65 -9.82 -1.11 3.31
N LEU A 66 -8.78 -1.67 4.00
CA LEU A 66 -7.66 -2.37 3.29
C LEU A 66 -8.14 -3.73 2.90
N GLU A 67 -8.90 -4.30 3.82
CA GLU A 67 -9.80 -5.41 3.65
C GLU A 67 -10.66 -5.20 2.40
N ALA A 68 -11.47 -4.13 2.34
CA ALA A 68 -12.36 -3.86 1.20
C ALA A 68 -11.60 -3.66 -0.13
N LEU A 69 -10.46 -2.97 -0.11
CA LEU A 69 -9.62 -2.80 -1.31
C LEU A 69 -8.99 -4.13 -1.74
N SER A 70 -8.51 -4.95 -0.79
CA SER A 70 -7.92 -6.25 -1.07
C SER A 70 -8.92 -7.22 -1.69
N GLU A 71 -10.16 -7.23 -1.19
CA GLU A 71 -11.26 -8.01 -1.75
C GLU A 71 -11.56 -7.57 -3.19
N THR A 72 -11.62 -6.26 -3.44
CA THR A 72 -11.86 -5.69 -4.77
C THR A 72 -10.77 -6.11 -5.76
N VAL A 73 -9.50 -5.96 -5.37
CA VAL A 73 -8.36 -6.37 -6.22
C VAL A 73 -8.42 -7.87 -6.48
N ARG A 74 -8.49 -8.70 -5.44
CA ARG A 74 -8.55 -10.17 -5.58
C ARG A 74 -9.72 -10.63 -6.45
N ALA A 75 -10.86 -9.95 -6.42
CA ALA A 75 -11.99 -10.26 -7.30
C ALA A 75 -11.74 -9.90 -8.77
N ALA A 76 -10.97 -8.84 -9.04
CA ALA A 76 -10.70 -8.34 -10.39
C ALA A 76 -9.59 -9.09 -11.12
N VAL A 77 -8.68 -9.78 -10.40
CA VAL A 77 -7.55 -10.52 -10.98
C VAL A 77 -7.74 -12.06 -11.02
N LYS A 78 -8.98 -12.53 -10.86
CA LYS A 78 -9.38 -13.94 -11.06
C LYS A 78 -9.39 -14.35 -12.52
#